data_AF-I3YUG9-F1
#
_entry.id   AF-I3YUG9-F1
#
_cell.length_a   1.000
_cell.length_b   1.000
_cell.length_c   1.000
_cell.angle_alpha   90.00
_cell.angle_beta   90.00
_cell.angle_gamma   90.00
#
_symmetry.space_group_name_H-M   'P 1'
#
loop_
_entity.id
_entity.type
_entity.pdbx_description
1 polymer ?
#
loop_
_entity_poly.entity_id
_entity_poly.type
_entity_poly.pdbx_seq_one_letter_code
_entity_poly.pdbx_strand_id
1 'polypeptide(L)'
;MNFIKILDILSDDKLLKEKSSRRDSFQQFKNVGKNVALASIPFALAATSSKTKAATLAMGFGNKMASNEDVLKFALTLEYLEREFYQLGLDSGVIPAADETVFSTISRHEDAHVDFLLAALGLQDGDLKPEFDFTGAPGGLNLDPFNDYPTFMALAQGFEDTGVRAYKGQAGALANDNDLLTYALQIHSVEARHASQVRRMRGEKGWITRSNNSLPSAFAPIYGGSTPESNLIQGGVNLSGLFGSVGGDDAVTEAFDEPLTMNEVLAIGGIFIVS
;
A
#
# COMPACT_ATOMS: atom_id res chain seq x y z
N MET A 1 12.69 24.65 11.45
CA MET A 1 11.23 24.58 11.68
C MET A 1 11.00 23.95 13.04
N ASN A 2 9.92 24.29 13.75
CA ASN A 2 9.69 23.80 15.12
C ASN A 2 8.49 22.83 15.13
N PHE A 3 8.68 21.59 15.56
CA PHE A 3 7.69 20.50 15.49
C PHE A 3 6.34 20.87 16.15
N ILE A 4 6.38 21.66 17.23
CA ILE A 4 5.17 22.14 17.93
C ILE A 4 4.23 22.90 16.98
N LYS A 5 4.75 23.65 16.00
CA LYS A 5 3.91 24.36 15.01
C LYS A 5 3.18 23.43 14.04
N ILE A 6 3.70 22.22 13.80
CA ILE A 6 3.03 21.22 12.96
C ILE A 6 1.86 20.61 13.74
N LEU A 7 2.07 20.33 15.03
CA LEU A 7 1.01 19.83 15.93
C LEU A 7 -0.09 20.88 16.15
N ASP A 8 0.24 22.17 16.29
CA ASP A 8 -0.76 23.26 16.36
C ASP A 8 -1.62 23.33 15.08
N ILE A 9 -1.01 23.17 13.89
CA ILE A 9 -1.75 23.17 12.62
C ILE A 9 -2.69 21.95 12.52
N LEU A 10 -2.21 20.76 12.91
CA LEU A 10 -3.02 19.54 12.92
C LEU A 10 -4.12 19.54 14.01
N SER A 11 -4.01 20.44 14.99
CA SER A 11 -4.98 20.63 16.08
C SER A 11 -5.94 21.80 15.84
N ASP A 12 -5.81 22.55 14.73
CA ASP A 12 -6.69 23.69 14.45
C ASP A 12 -8.09 23.20 14.07
N ASP A 13 -9.01 23.40 15.01
CA ASP A 13 -10.43 23.10 14.95
C ASP A 13 -11.17 23.76 13.76
N LYS A 14 -10.52 24.68 13.03
CA LYS A 14 -10.98 25.18 11.72
C LYS A 14 -10.81 24.19 10.57
N LEU A 15 -9.69 23.47 10.50
CA LEU A 15 -9.46 22.47 9.43
C LEU A 15 -10.43 21.28 9.58
N LEU A 16 -10.82 20.94 10.82
CA LEU A 16 -11.86 19.96 11.11
C LEU A 16 -13.30 20.45 10.81
N LYS A 17 -13.48 21.75 10.51
CA LYS A 17 -14.79 22.38 10.27
C LYS A 17 -15.04 22.81 8.82
N GLU A 18 -14.01 22.92 7.99
CA GLU A 18 -14.23 22.99 6.54
C GLU A 18 -14.68 21.64 6.00
N LYS A 19 -16.00 21.48 5.89
CA LYS A 19 -16.62 20.43 5.08
C LYS A 19 -16.38 20.72 3.59
N SER A 20 -15.17 20.46 3.09
CA SER A 20 -15.06 20.04 1.69
C SER A 20 -15.85 18.74 1.57
N SER A 21 -16.89 18.73 0.74
CA SER A 21 -17.58 17.46 0.49
C SER A 21 -16.68 16.61 -0.39
N ARG A 22 -16.72 15.27 -0.25
CA ARG A 22 -15.97 14.36 -1.14
C ARG A 22 -16.15 14.70 -2.62
N ARG A 23 -17.33 15.22 -2.99
CA ARG A 23 -17.69 15.68 -4.33
C ARG A 23 -16.92 16.91 -4.80
N ASP A 24 -16.53 17.81 -3.90
CA ASP A 24 -15.79 19.04 -4.25
C ASP A 24 -14.34 18.72 -4.58
N SER A 25 -13.73 17.76 -3.87
CA SER A 25 -12.41 17.18 -4.21
C SER A 25 -12.40 16.58 -5.62
N PHE A 26 -13.43 15.80 -5.99
CA PHE A 26 -13.58 15.27 -7.36
C PHE A 26 -13.83 16.37 -8.43
N GLN A 27 -14.49 17.48 -8.08
CA GLN A 27 -14.71 18.60 -9.02
C GLN A 27 -13.42 19.39 -9.28
N GLN A 28 -12.59 19.57 -8.25
CA GLN A 28 -11.32 20.28 -8.35
C GLN A 28 -10.33 19.52 -9.24
N PHE A 29 -10.35 18.18 -9.16
CA PHE A 29 -9.53 17.27 -9.96
C PHE A 29 -9.72 17.42 -11.48
N LYS A 30 -10.97 17.60 -11.95
CA LYS A 30 -11.31 17.73 -13.38
C LYS A 30 -10.64 18.92 -14.09
N ASN A 31 -10.12 19.89 -13.34
CA ASN A 31 -9.42 21.07 -13.87
C ASN A 31 -7.89 20.91 -13.93
N VAL A 32 -7.31 19.90 -13.26
CA VAL A 32 -5.85 19.65 -13.26
C VAL A 32 -5.42 18.96 -14.56
N GLY A 33 -6.21 17.99 -15.05
CA GLY A 33 -5.94 17.20 -16.26
C GLY A 33 -5.99 17.93 -17.62
N LYS A 34 -5.83 19.25 -17.66
CA LYS A 34 -5.87 20.06 -18.91
C LYS A 34 -4.58 20.75 -19.32
N ASN A 35 -3.55 20.79 -18.47
CA ASN A 35 -2.41 21.71 -18.66
C ASN A 35 -1.01 21.06 -18.74
N VAL A 36 -0.87 19.74 -18.81
CA VAL A 36 0.45 19.09 -19.02
C VAL A 36 0.71 18.91 -20.52
N ALA A 37 1.29 19.94 -21.14
CA ALA A 37 1.77 19.89 -22.52
C ALA A 37 3.27 19.52 -22.58
N LEU A 38 3.57 18.54 -23.43
CA LEU A 38 4.87 17.97 -23.79
C LEU A 38 6.11 18.89 -23.72
N ALA A 39 7.20 18.38 -23.14
CA ALA A 39 8.57 18.80 -23.45
C ALA A 39 9.50 17.57 -23.53
N SER A 40 10.09 17.34 -24.70
CA SER A 40 10.88 16.16 -25.07
C SER A 40 12.40 16.32 -24.85
N ILE A 41 13.13 15.25 -24.48
CA ILE A 41 14.49 14.95 -24.97
C ILE A 41 14.67 13.41 -25.07
N PRO A 42 15.30 12.85 -26.15
CA PRO A 42 15.46 11.41 -26.35
C PRO A 42 16.85 10.87 -25.93
N PHE A 43 16.94 9.57 -25.63
CA PHE A 43 18.20 8.81 -25.76
C PHE A 43 17.96 7.36 -26.23
N ALA A 44 18.90 6.86 -27.04
CA ALA A 44 18.73 5.82 -28.05
C ALA A 44 18.48 4.35 -27.60
N LEU A 45 17.65 3.65 -28.39
CA LEU A 45 17.92 2.37 -29.11
C LEU A 45 19.00 1.43 -28.48
N ALA A 46 18.77 0.16 -28.14
CA ALA A 46 17.74 -0.84 -28.53
C ALA A 46 17.59 -1.91 -27.40
N ALA A 47 16.91 -3.06 -27.50
CA ALA A 47 16.22 -3.77 -28.60
C ALA A 47 15.10 -4.71 -28.07
N THR A 48 14.34 -5.33 -28.99
CA THR A 48 13.48 -6.54 -28.90
C THR A 48 12.52 -6.76 -27.70
N SER A 49 11.28 -7.11 -28.07
CA SER A 49 10.15 -7.53 -27.21
C SER A 49 9.40 -6.41 -26.47
N SER A 50 8.12 -6.23 -26.84
CA SER A 50 7.18 -5.32 -26.19
C SER A 50 6.78 -5.78 -24.78
N LYS A 51 6.97 -7.07 -24.47
CA LYS A 51 6.56 -7.70 -23.21
C LYS A 51 7.47 -7.36 -22.03
N THR A 52 8.72 -6.95 -22.27
CA THR A 52 9.67 -6.68 -21.18
C THR A 52 9.59 -5.22 -20.68
N LYS A 53 8.91 -4.33 -21.40
CA LYS A 53 8.89 -2.90 -21.05
C LYS A 53 8.01 -2.54 -19.85
N ALA A 54 6.92 -3.28 -19.62
CA ALA A 54 6.08 -3.11 -18.42
C ALA A 54 6.87 -3.53 -17.17
N ALA A 55 7.27 -4.81 -17.10
CA ALA A 55 8.11 -5.34 -16.02
C ALA A 55 9.41 -4.54 -15.75
N THR A 56 10.09 -4.01 -16.79
CA THR A 56 11.33 -3.22 -16.57
C THR A 56 11.06 -1.84 -15.96
N LEU A 57 9.89 -1.22 -16.21
CA LEU A 57 9.53 0.05 -15.56
C LEU A 57 9.19 -0.13 -14.07
N ALA A 58 8.73 -1.32 -13.67
CA ALA A 58 8.48 -1.65 -12.26
C ALA A 58 9.75 -2.01 -11.46
N MET A 59 10.86 -2.35 -12.13
CA MET A 59 12.03 -2.99 -11.49
C MET A 59 13.28 -2.08 -11.41
N GLY A 60 13.08 -0.76 -11.29
CA GLY A 60 14.13 0.25 -11.54
C GLY A 60 14.44 1.29 -10.44
N PHE A 61 14.02 1.07 -9.19
CA PHE A 61 14.06 2.12 -8.15
C PHE A 61 15.36 2.11 -7.30
N GLY A 62 16.42 2.70 -7.85
CA GLY A 62 17.69 2.96 -7.14
C GLY A 62 17.69 4.27 -6.33
N ASN A 63 18.77 4.50 -5.54
CA ASN A 63 18.97 5.50 -4.46
C ASN A 63 18.80 7.01 -4.79
N LYS A 64 17.79 7.42 -5.58
CA LYS A 64 17.21 8.76 -5.56
C LYS A 64 15.81 8.64 -4.93
N MET A 65 15.28 9.74 -4.38
CA MET A 65 13.85 9.76 -4.07
C MET A 65 13.10 9.56 -5.39
N ALA A 66 12.17 8.60 -5.41
CA ALA A 66 11.31 8.34 -6.56
C ALA A 66 10.52 9.60 -6.92
N SER A 67 10.23 9.82 -8.21
CA SER A 67 9.35 10.92 -8.59
C SER A 67 7.90 10.63 -8.19
N ASN A 68 7.06 11.65 -8.10
CA ASN A 68 5.64 11.47 -7.79
C ASN A 68 4.97 10.53 -8.81
N GLU A 69 5.36 10.60 -10.09
CA GLU A 69 4.88 9.69 -11.15
C GLU A 69 5.34 8.23 -10.92
N ASP A 70 6.59 8.02 -10.50
CA ASP A 70 7.11 6.68 -10.16
C ASP A 70 6.36 6.08 -8.97
N VAL A 71 6.13 6.88 -7.91
CA VAL A 71 5.39 6.46 -6.71
C VAL A 71 3.95 6.09 -7.06
N LEU A 72 3.26 6.88 -7.86
CA LEU A 72 1.87 6.61 -8.26
C LEU A 72 1.76 5.36 -9.14
N LYS A 73 2.70 5.11 -10.06
CA LYS A 73 2.72 3.87 -10.88
C LYS A 73 3.03 2.63 -10.05
N PHE A 74 3.93 2.76 -9.10
CA PHE A 74 4.24 1.71 -8.14
C PHE A 74 3.02 1.38 -7.27
N ALA A 75 2.34 2.39 -6.70
CA ALA A 75 1.09 2.20 -5.98
C ALA A 75 0.03 1.52 -6.87
N LEU A 76 -0.17 2.00 -8.10
CA LEU A 76 -1.16 1.44 -9.04
C LEU A 76 -0.92 -0.05 -9.32
N THR A 77 0.34 -0.50 -9.30
CA THR A 77 0.70 -1.92 -9.47
C THR A 77 0.21 -2.78 -8.30
N LEU A 78 0.27 -2.25 -7.06
CA LEU A 78 -0.21 -2.92 -5.85
C LEU A 78 -1.74 -2.89 -5.77
N GLU A 79 -2.37 -1.74 -6.04
CA GLU A 79 -3.83 -1.62 -6.08
C GLU A 79 -4.46 -2.56 -7.11
N TYR A 80 -3.83 -2.74 -8.28
CA TYR A 80 -4.29 -3.74 -9.25
C TYR A 80 -4.17 -5.19 -8.74
N LEU A 81 -3.12 -5.51 -7.97
CA LEU A 81 -2.90 -6.84 -7.39
C LEU A 81 -4.02 -7.15 -6.38
N GLU A 82 -4.32 -6.20 -5.50
CA GLU A 82 -5.34 -6.35 -4.45
C GLU A 82 -6.76 -6.32 -5.04
N ARG A 83 -7.04 -5.42 -5.98
CA ARG A 83 -8.32 -5.39 -6.71
C ARG A 83 -8.62 -6.72 -7.42
N GLU A 84 -7.66 -7.29 -8.15
CA GLU A 84 -7.87 -8.58 -8.83
C GLU A 84 -7.96 -9.74 -7.84
N PHE A 85 -7.14 -9.75 -6.77
CA PHE A 85 -7.21 -10.76 -5.73
C PHE A 85 -8.60 -10.84 -5.09
N TYR A 86 -9.18 -9.69 -4.71
CA TYR A 86 -10.47 -9.64 -4.05
C TYR A 86 -11.64 -9.94 -5.00
N GLN A 87 -11.57 -9.50 -6.26
CA GLN A 87 -12.55 -9.86 -7.28
C GLN A 87 -12.56 -11.39 -7.52
N LEU A 88 -11.39 -12.02 -7.72
CA LEU A 88 -11.28 -13.48 -7.86
C LEU A 88 -11.70 -14.23 -6.59
N GLY A 89 -11.40 -13.70 -5.41
CA GLY A 89 -11.84 -14.25 -4.12
C GLY A 89 -13.37 -14.31 -4.00
N LEU A 90 -14.05 -13.21 -4.36
CA LEU A 90 -15.52 -13.13 -4.35
C LEU A 90 -16.14 -14.05 -5.41
N ASP A 91 -15.60 -14.07 -6.64
CA ASP A 91 -16.13 -14.89 -7.74
C ASP A 91 -15.90 -16.40 -7.55
N SER A 92 -14.85 -16.79 -6.84
CA SER A 92 -14.51 -18.21 -6.60
C SER A 92 -15.49 -18.94 -5.67
N GLY A 93 -16.21 -18.22 -4.81
CA GLY A 93 -17.03 -18.79 -3.74
C GLY A 93 -16.23 -19.36 -2.56
N VAL A 94 -14.92 -19.08 -2.47
CA VAL A 94 -14.07 -19.49 -1.32
C VAL A 94 -14.45 -18.77 -0.02
N ILE A 95 -14.99 -17.56 -0.13
CA ILE A 95 -15.33 -16.68 0.99
C ILE A 95 -16.67 -17.11 1.61
N PRO A 96 -16.74 -17.42 2.91
CA PRO A 96 -18.00 -17.72 3.59
C PRO A 96 -18.96 -16.51 3.58
N ALA A 97 -20.26 -16.75 3.42
CA ALA A 97 -21.30 -15.71 3.38
C ALA A 97 -21.34 -14.79 4.63
N ALA A 98 -20.77 -15.21 5.76
CA ALA A 98 -20.63 -14.37 6.95
C ALA A 98 -19.60 -13.24 6.78
N ASP A 99 -18.60 -13.46 5.93
CA ASP A 99 -17.42 -12.62 5.73
C ASP A 99 -17.48 -11.84 4.40
N GLU A 100 -18.34 -12.26 3.46
CA GLU A 100 -18.55 -11.67 2.13
C GLU A 100 -18.80 -10.14 2.16
N THR A 101 -19.51 -9.63 3.17
CA THR A 101 -19.75 -8.17 3.32
C THR A 101 -18.48 -7.38 3.62
N VAL A 102 -17.48 -8.01 4.26
CA VAL A 102 -16.16 -7.41 4.52
C VAL A 102 -15.37 -7.35 3.21
N PHE A 103 -15.20 -8.48 2.52
CA PHE A 103 -14.37 -8.54 1.32
C PHE A 103 -14.98 -7.81 0.11
N SER A 104 -16.31 -7.79 -0.05
CA SER A 104 -16.99 -6.93 -1.03
C SER A 104 -16.91 -5.43 -0.68
N THR A 105 -16.60 -5.09 0.57
CA THR A 105 -16.32 -3.71 0.98
C THR A 105 -14.87 -3.33 0.73
N ILE A 106 -13.92 -4.24 0.99
CA ILE A 106 -12.51 -4.09 0.63
C ILE A 106 -12.37 -3.97 -0.90
N SER A 107 -12.83 -4.96 -1.69
CA SER A 107 -12.79 -4.93 -3.16
C SER A 107 -13.26 -3.60 -3.79
N ARG A 108 -14.29 -2.96 -3.22
CA ARG A 108 -14.84 -1.67 -3.70
C ARG A 108 -13.97 -0.47 -3.32
N HIS A 109 -13.19 -0.56 -2.24
CA HIS A 109 -12.16 0.42 -1.94
C HIS A 109 -11.00 0.28 -2.93
N GLU A 110 -10.56 -0.94 -3.25
CA GLU A 110 -9.48 -1.17 -4.24
C GLU A 110 -9.87 -0.68 -5.64
N ASP A 111 -11.12 -0.90 -6.05
CA ASP A 111 -11.68 -0.28 -7.27
C ASP A 111 -11.51 1.26 -7.24
N ALA A 112 -11.80 1.90 -6.10
CA ALA A 112 -11.72 3.35 -5.93
C ALA A 112 -10.28 3.88 -5.81
N HIS A 113 -9.35 3.09 -5.27
CA HIS A 113 -7.93 3.41 -5.22
C HIS A 113 -7.31 3.35 -6.62
N VAL A 114 -7.60 2.28 -7.39
CA VAL A 114 -7.20 2.16 -8.80
C VAL A 114 -7.77 3.32 -9.63
N ASP A 115 -9.08 3.60 -9.53
CA ASP A 115 -9.72 4.72 -10.24
C ASP A 115 -9.04 6.06 -9.94
N PHE A 116 -8.67 6.31 -8.68
CA PHE A 116 -7.94 7.51 -8.28
C PHE A 116 -6.55 7.59 -8.92
N LEU A 117 -5.76 6.51 -8.85
CA LEU A 117 -4.39 6.49 -9.37
C LEU A 117 -4.35 6.58 -10.90
N LEU A 118 -5.29 5.92 -11.59
CA LEU A 118 -5.49 6.06 -13.03
C LEU A 118 -5.80 7.50 -13.41
N ALA A 119 -6.72 8.14 -12.69
CA ALA A 119 -7.07 9.53 -12.92
C ALA A 119 -5.87 10.45 -12.68
N ALA A 120 -5.10 10.25 -11.59
CA ALA A 120 -3.90 11.01 -11.24
C ALA A 120 -2.78 10.89 -12.29
N LEU A 121 -2.62 9.71 -12.89
CA LEU A 121 -1.64 9.44 -13.94
C LEU A 121 -2.13 9.77 -15.37
N GLY A 122 -3.42 10.08 -15.55
CA GLY A 122 -4.02 10.33 -16.86
C GLY A 122 -4.17 9.07 -17.73
N LEU A 123 -4.32 7.91 -17.09
CA LEU A 123 -4.39 6.57 -17.69
C LEU A 123 -5.83 6.06 -17.81
N GLN A 124 -6.03 4.92 -18.46
CA GLN A 124 -7.30 4.17 -18.53
C GLN A 124 -7.19 2.84 -17.77
N ASP A 125 -8.33 2.26 -17.38
CA ASP A 125 -8.34 0.95 -16.70
C ASP A 125 -7.66 -0.13 -17.55
N GLY A 126 -6.79 -0.91 -16.92
CA GLY A 126 -5.90 -1.88 -17.56
C GLY A 126 -4.56 -1.31 -18.04
N ASP A 127 -4.37 0.02 -18.14
CA ASP A 127 -3.05 0.59 -18.42
C ASP A 127 -2.08 0.25 -17.29
N LEU A 128 -0.86 -0.18 -17.65
CA LEU A 128 0.21 -0.62 -16.76
C LEU A 128 -0.10 -1.82 -15.85
N LYS A 129 -1.29 -2.42 -15.95
CA LYS A 129 -1.68 -3.59 -15.16
C LYS A 129 -0.85 -4.82 -15.56
N PRO A 130 -0.11 -5.47 -14.63
CA PRO A 130 0.58 -6.72 -14.92
C PRO A 130 -0.36 -7.93 -15.06
N GLU A 131 0.19 -9.04 -15.54
CA GLU A 131 -0.39 -10.37 -15.31
C GLU A 131 0.00 -10.87 -13.91
N PHE A 132 -0.97 -11.34 -13.11
CA PHE A 132 -0.74 -11.82 -11.75
C PHE A 132 -0.92 -13.34 -11.62
N ASP A 133 -0.17 -13.96 -10.69
CA ASP A 133 -0.29 -15.37 -10.31
C ASP A 133 -0.37 -15.51 -8.78
N PHE A 134 -1.60 -15.58 -8.27
CA PHE A 134 -1.89 -15.70 -6.84
C PHE A 134 -1.50 -17.04 -6.21
N THR A 135 -1.02 -18.02 -6.99
CA THR A 135 -0.35 -19.19 -6.41
C THR A 135 1.03 -18.82 -5.83
N GLY A 136 1.59 -17.68 -6.22
CA GLY A 136 2.96 -17.30 -5.85
C GLY A 136 4.01 -18.30 -6.35
N ALA A 137 3.71 -19.10 -7.38
CA ALA A 137 4.65 -20.03 -8.00
C ALA A 137 5.96 -19.37 -8.49
N PRO A 138 5.99 -18.11 -8.98
CA PRO A 138 7.24 -17.42 -9.28
C PRO A 138 8.19 -17.27 -8.08
N GLY A 139 7.62 -17.13 -6.86
CA GLY A 139 8.37 -17.17 -5.58
C GLY A 139 8.41 -18.55 -4.92
N GLY A 140 7.92 -19.60 -5.57
CA GLY A 140 7.92 -20.97 -5.07
C GLY A 140 6.86 -21.31 -4.01
N LEU A 141 5.81 -20.49 -3.83
CA LEU A 141 4.84 -20.66 -2.74
C LEU A 141 3.81 -21.77 -3.01
N ASN A 142 3.33 -21.91 -4.25
CA ASN A 142 2.35 -22.92 -4.68
C ASN A 142 1.06 -22.93 -3.83
N LEU A 143 0.50 -21.74 -3.60
CA LEU A 143 -0.72 -21.48 -2.84
C LEU A 143 -1.99 -21.77 -3.67
N ASP A 144 -3.11 -21.99 -2.98
CA ASP A 144 -4.44 -22.17 -3.59
C ASP A 144 -5.51 -21.27 -2.92
N PRO A 145 -5.37 -19.94 -2.99
CA PRO A 145 -6.26 -19.00 -2.29
C PRO A 145 -7.72 -19.08 -2.72
N PHE A 146 -8.00 -19.54 -3.94
CA PHE A 146 -9.36 -19.53 -4.48
C PHE A 146 -10.11 -20.87 -4.27
N ASN A 147 -9.49 -21.83 -3.58
CA ASN A 147 -10.15 -23.04 -3.10
C ASN A 147 -9.95 -23.29 -1.59
N ASP A 148 -8.95 -22.66 -0.94
CA ASP A 148 -8.70 -22.76 0.49
C ASP A 148 -8.83 -21.40 1.21
N TYR A 149 -9.89 -21.23 2.01
CA TYR A 149 -10.17 -19.97 2.71
C TYR A 149 -9.10 -19.55 3.74
N PRO A 150 -8.48 -20.46 4.52
CA PRO A 150 -7.30 -20.11 5.33
C PRO A 150 -6.15 -19.50 4.50
N THR A 151 -5.89 -20.03 3.30
CA THR A 151 -4.88 -19.48 2.37
C THR A 151 -5.32 -18.14 1.80
N PHE A 152 -6.59 -17.97 1.42
CA PHE A 152 -7.16 -16.66 1.06
C PHE A 152 -6.92 -15.63 2.16
N MET A 153 -7.29 -15.94 3.40
CA MET A 153 -7.13 -15.07 4.55
C MET A 153 -5.66 -14.70 4.82
N ALA A 154 -4.74 -15.67 4.68
CA ALA A 154 -3.32 -15.42 4.85
C ALA A 154 -2.75 -14.49 3.75
N LEU A 155 -3.19 -14.65 2.50
CA LEU A 155 -2.81 -13.76 1.40
C LEU A 155 -3.42 -12.37 1.55
N ALA A 156 -4.70 -12.27 1.93
CA ALA A 156 -5.35 -11.00 2.26
C ALA A 156 -4.52 -10.22 3.30
N GLN A 157 -4.22 -10.82 4.46
CA GLN A 157 -3.38 -10.14 5.45
C GLN A 157 -1.96 -9.82 4.92
N GLY A 158 -1.40 -10.66 4.06
CA GLY A 158 -0.09 -10.42 3.45
C GLY A 158 -0.08 -9.20 2.52
N PHE A 159 -1.12 -9.01 1.71
CA PHE A 159 -1.23 -7.85 0.82
C PHE A 159 -1.52 -6.58 1.60
N GLU A 160 -2.55 -6.59 2.44
CA GLU A 160 -2.97 -5.48 3.29
C GLU A 160 -1.82 -4.94 4.17
N ASP A 161 -1.11 -5.84 4.85
CA ASP A 161 0.03 -5.48 5.69
C ASP A 161 1.21 -4.95 4.85
N THR A 162 1.30 -5.30 3.57
CA THR A 162 2.28 -4.74 2.62
C THR A 162 1.83 -3.36 2.12
N GLY A 163 0.56 -3.19 1.75
CA GLY A 163 -0.04 -1.93 1.26
C GLY A 163 0.11 -0.80 2.28
N VAL A 164 -0.26 -1.04 3.54
CA VAL A 164 -0.04 -0.12 4.67
C VAL A 164 1.40 0.42 4.70
N ARG A 165 2.38 -0.48 4.59
CA ARG A 165 3.81 -0.18 4.73
C ARG A 165 4.40 0.46 3.47
N ALA A 166 3.89 0.09 2.30
CA ALA A 166 4.22 0.70 1.01
C ALA A 166 3.82 2.18 0.97
N TYR A 167 2.57 2.49 1.33
CA TYR A 167 2.08 3.87 1.38
C TYR A 167 2.83 4.72 2.41
N LYS A 168 3.04 4.21 3.63
CA LYS A 168 3.84 4.92 4.65
C LYS A 168 5.27 5.16 4.16
N GLY A 169 5.88 4.18 3.48
CA GLY A 169 7.23 4.28 2.94
C GLY A 169 7.39 5.32 1.83
N GLN A 170 6.36 5.51 0.98
CA GLN A 170 6.42 6.48 -0.12
C GLN A 170 5.81 7.85 0.19
N ALA A 171 5.08 8.01 1.29
CA ALA A 171 4.53 9.31 1.71
C ALA A 171 5.60 10.42 1.79
N GLY A 172 6.83 10.09 2.20
CA GLY A 172 7.95 11.05 2.24
C GLY A 172 8.37 11.58 0.85
N ALA A 173 8.18 10.79 -0.22
CA ALA A 173 8.50 11.22 -1.59
C ALA A 173 7.46 12.17 -2.16
N LEU A 174 6.20 12.07 -1.74
CA LEU A 174 5.10 12.96 -2.13
C LEU A 174 5.06 14.27 -1.33
N ALA A 175 5.97 14.49 -0.38
CA ALA A 175 5.94 15.64 0.54
C ALA A 175 6.11 17.03 -0.12
N ASN A 176 6.39 17.09 -1.42
CA ASN A 176 6.41 18.31 -2.23
C ASN A 176 5.05 18.64 -2.90
N ASP A 177 4.09 17.72 -2.86
CA ASP A 177 2.78 17.81 -3.50
C ASP A 177 1.70 17.48 -2.48
N ASN A 178 1.11 18.53 -1.90
CA ASN A 178 0.13 18.39 -0.81
C ASN A 178 -1.12 17.62 -1.23
N ASP A 179 -1.52 17.70 -2.50
CA ASP A 179 -2.73 17.04 -2.98
C ASP A 179 -2.48 15.54 -3.09
N LEU A 180 -1.39 15.13 -3.75
CA LEU A 180 -0.99 13.71 -3.85
C LEU A 180 -0.68 13.11 -2.48
N LEU A 181 0.03 13.83 -1.60
CA LEU A 181 0.29 13.39 -0.23
C LEU A 181 -1.02 13.17 0.55
N THR A 182 -1.98 14.09 0.43
CA THR A 182 -3.27 13.99 1.13
C THR A 182 -4.02 12.73 0.71
N TYR A 183 -4.06 12.41 -0.59
CA TYR A 183 -4.71 11.17 -1.06
C TYR A 183 -3.93 9.92 -0.65
N ALA A 184 -2.60 9.89 -0.77
CA ALA A 184 -1.80 8.76 -0.32
C ALA A 184 -1.98 8.45 1.18
N LEU A 185 -2.12 9.48 2.02
CA LEU A 185 -2.42 9.32 3.45
C LEU A 185 -3.88 8.92 3.73
N GLN A 186 -4.82 9.25 2.82
CA GLN A 186 -6.20 8.76 2.90
C GLN A 186 -6.27 7.25 2.57
N ILE A 187 -5.61 6.81 1.48
CA ILE A 187 -5.52 5.39 1.11
C ILE A 187 -4.82 4.62 2.23
N HIS A 188 -3.63 5.05 2.68
CA HIS A 188 -2.94 4.47 3.85
C HIS A 188 -3.85 4.24 5.08
N SER A 189 -4.79 5.17 5.35
CA SER A 189 -5.76 5.02 6.44
C SER A 189 -6.88 4.03 6.13
N VAL A 190 -7.23 3.81 4.86
CA VAL A 190 -8.11 2.74 4.39
C VAL A 190 -7.41 1.38 4.58
N GLU A 191 -6.22 1.18 4.00
CA GLU A 191 -5.35 -0.01 4.17
C GLU A 191 -5.23 -0.41 5.64
N ALA A 192 -4.89 0.54 6.52
CA ALA A 192 -4.67 0.25 7.94
C ALA A 192 -5.94 -0.30 8.64
N ARG A 193 -7.14 0.01 8.13
CA ARG A 193 -8.40 -0.53 8.65
C ARG A 193 -8.71 -1.90 8.08
N HIS A 194 -8.40 -2.15 6.81
CA HIS A 194 -8.55 -3.45 6.18
C HIS A 194 -7.58 -4.46 6.80
N ALA A 195 -6.28 -4.15 6.85
CA ALA A 195 -5.25 -4.89 7.60
C ALA A 195 -5.69 -5.21 9.04
N SER A 196 -6.20 -4.21 9.78
CA SER A 196 -6.72 -4.43 11.14
C SER A 196 -7.92 -5.39 11.18
N GLN A 197 -8.81 -5.32 10.20
CA GLN A 197 -10.01 -6.16 10.10
C GLN A 197 -9.66 -7.60 9.70
N VAL A 198 -8.82 -7.81 8.69
CA VAL A 198 -8.40 -9.15 8.23
C VAL A 198 -7.64 -9.89 9.34
N ARG A 199 -6.70 -9.21 10.03
CA ARG A 199 -6.03 -9.76 11.23
C ARG A 199 -7.04 -10.23 12.29
N ARG A 200 -8.04 -9.41 12.61
CA ARG A 200 -9.10 -9.75 13.58
C ARG A 200 -9.93 -10.95 13.14
N MET A 201 -10.23 -11.08 11.84
CA MET A 201 -10.93 -12.24 11.29
C MET A 201 -10.08 -13.52 11.35
N ARG A 202 -8.75 -13.41 11.28
CA ARG A 202 -7.79 -14.50 11.55
C ARG A 202 -7.58 -14.77 13.06
N GLY A 203 -8.29 -14.06 13.94
CA GLY A 203 -8.18 -14.20 15.40
C GLY A 203 -6.97 -13.49 16.03
N GLU A 204 -6.28 -12.64 15.27
CA GLU A 204 -5.14 -11.86 15.73
C GLU A 204 -5.56 -10.51 16.35
N LYS A 205 -4.60 -9.78 16.94
CA LYS A 205 -4.78 -8.37 17.30
C LYS A 205 -4.98 -7.55 16.02
N GLY A 206 -5.69 -6.43 16.12
CA GLY A 206 -5.85 -5.50 14.99
C GLY A 206 -4.60 -4.69 14.61
N TRP A 207 -3.44 -5.07 15.14
CA TRP A 207 -2.13 -4.43 15.02
C TRP A 207 -1.06 -5.48 15.33
N ILE A 208 0.19 -5.24 14.94
CA ILE A 208 1.30 -6.18 15.16
C ILE A 208 2.03 -5.84 16.47
N THR A 209 2.57 -6.85 17.18
CA THR A 209 3.48 -6.65 18.32
C THR A 209 4.88 -7.12 17.93
N ARG A 210 5.87 -6.22 17.90
CA ARG A 210 7.21 -6.49 17.33
C ARG A 210 7.07 -7.05 15.91
N SER A 211 7.93 -7.96 15.45
CA SER A 211 7.76 -8.63 14.14
C SER A 211 6.92 -9.93 14.21
N ASN A 212 6.11 -10.11 15.26
CA ASN A 212 5.37 -11.36 15.48
C ASN A 212 4.14 -11.46 14.57
N ASN A 213 4.06 -12.54 13.79
CA ASN A 213 2.95 -12.80 12.87
C ASN A 213 2.70 -14.32 12.75
N SER A 214 1.56 -14.72 12.18
CA SER A 214 1.26 -16.14 11.87
C SER A 214 1.25 -16.46 10.37
N LEU A 215 1.76 -15.55 9.53
CA LEU A 215 1.81 -15.78 8.09
C LEU A 215 2.90 -16.82 7.73
N PRO A 216 2.78 -17.49 6.57
CA PRO A 216 3.87 -18.28 6.00
C PRO A 216 5.20 -17.50 5.95
N SER A 217 6.32 -18.19 6.11
CA SER A 217 7.66 -17.57 6.24
C SER A 217 8.07 -16.68 5.06
N ALA A 218 7.47 -16.88 3.87
CA ALA A 218 7.64 -16.01 2.71
C ALA A 218 7.18 -14.56 2.94
N PHE A 219 6.23 -14.35 3.85
CA PHE A 219 5.72 -13.03 4.23
C PHE A 219 6.43 -12.42 5.44
N ALA A 220 7.40 -13.11 6.04
CA ALA A 220 8.22 -12.55 7.11
C ALA A 220 8.91 -11.21 6.76
N PRO A 221 9.32 -10.93 5.49
CA PRO A 221 9.87 -9.63 5.12
C PRO A 221 8.93 -8.44 5.31
N ILE A 222 7.59 -8.64 5.32
CA ILE A 222 6.60 -7.58 5.61
C ILE A 222 6.93 -6.89 6.93
N TYR A 223 7.25 -7.69 7.95
CA TYR A 223 7.50 -7.23 9.32
C TYR A 223 8.99 -7.10 9.66
N GLY A 224 9.86 -7.41 8.70
CA GLY A 224 11.29 -7.67 8.88
C GLY A 224 12.19 -6.93 7.91
N GLY A 225 11.68 -5.89 7.25
CA GLY A 225 12.45 -5.01 6.36
C GLY A 225 13.57 -4.25 7.09
N SER A 226 14.23 -3.35 6.36
CA SER A 226 15.33 -2.49 6.83
C SER A 226 15.01 -1.67 8.08
N THR A 227 13.73 -1.33 8.27
CA THR A 227 13.16 -0.95 9.58
C THR A 227 12.16 -2.03 10.00
N PRO A 228 12.53 -2.99 10.87
CA PRO A 228 11.63 -4.07 11.27
C PRO A 228 10.61 -3.56 12.30
N GLU A 229 9.44 -4.20 12.39
CA GLU A 229 8.38 -3.84 13.36
C GLU A 229 8.79 -3.96 14.84
N SER A 230 9.88 -4.67 15.12
CA SER A 230 10.53 -4.68 16.43
C SER A 230 11.30 -3.39 16.76
N ASN A 231 11.27 -2.38 15.89
CA ASN A 231 11.93 -1.10 16.05
C ASN A 231 11.40 -0.31 17.25
N LEU A 232 12.33 0.28 18.01
CA LEU A 232 12.06 1.13 19.16
C LEU A 232 12.63 2.55 18.97
N ILE A 233 13.16 2.87 17.77
CA ILE A 233 13.76 4.16 17.45
C ILE A 233 12.86 4.92 16.49
N GLN A 234 12.10 5.89 17.01
CA GLN A 234 11.15 6.69 16.23
C GLN A 234 11.71 8.10 16.00
N GLY A 235 11.84 8.51 14.74
CA GLY A 235 12.38 9.83 14.40
C GLY A 235 13.80 10.10 14.93
N GLY A 236 14.59 9.05 15.18
CA GLY A 236 15.92 9.12 15.81
C GLY A 236 15.93 9.11 17.34
N VAL A 237 14.76 9.02 17.99
CA VAL A 237 14.63 8.90 19.45
C VAL A 237 14.41 7.44 19.84
N ASN A 238 15.28 6.89 20.69
CA ASN A 238 15.07 5.55 21.27
C ASN A 238 14.01 5.63 22.38
N LEU A 239 12.94 4.86 22.23
CA LEU A 239 11.77 4.80 23.11
C LEU A 239 11.78 3.60 24.07
N SER A 240 12.78 2.71 23.98
CA SER A 240 12.88 1.53 24.85
C SER A 240 12.91 1.93 26.33
N GLY A 241 12.09 1.24 27.13
CA GLY A 241 11.93 1.45 28.57
C GLY A 241 11.11 2.68 28.98
N LEU A 242 10.75 3.59 28.07
CA LEU A 242 10.10 4.86 28.45
C LEU A 242 8.64 4.71 28.90
N PHE A 243 7.95 3.66 28.46
CA PHE A 243 6.49 3.52 28.57
C PHE A 243 6.03 2.35 29.46
N GLY A 244 6.84 1.95 30.45
CA GLY A 244 6.59 0.75 31.26
C GLY A 244 5.23 0.70 32.00
N SER A 245 4.59 1.84 32.26
CA SER A 245 3.26 1.92 32.88
C SER A 245 2.09 1.72 31.90
N VAL A 246 2.34 1.74 30.58
CA VAL A 246 1.32 1.65 29.52
C VAL A 246 1.65 0.56 28.48
N GLY A 247 2.40 -0.47 28.88
CA GLY A 247 2.73 -1.64 28.05
C GLY A 247 4.20 -1.73 27.58
N GLY A 248 5.02 -0.72 27.89
CA GLY A 248 6.46 -0.75 27.63
C GLY A 248 6.81 -0.85 26.15
N ASP A 249 7.89 -1.58 25.85
CA ASP A 249 8.43 -1.73 24.49
C ASP A 249 7.44 -2.42 23.53
N ASP A 250 6.57 -3.28 24.03
CA ASP A 250 5.51 -3.88 23.20
C ASP A 250 4.57 -2.78 22.71
N ALA A 251 4.04 -1.94 23.60
CA ALA A 251 3.16 -0.82 23.25
C ALA A 251 3.82 0.24 22.34
N VAL A 252 5.16 0.34 22.34
CA VAL A 252 5.89 1.15 21.35
C VAL A 252 5.78 0.53 19.97
N THR A 253 6.05 -0.78 19.82
CA THR A 253 5.93 -1.46 18.52
C THR A 253 4.49 -1.53 18.03
N GLU A 254 3.51 -1.67 18.92
CA GLU A 254 2.09 -1.70 18.59
C GLU A 254 1.52 -0.35 18.11
N ALA A 255 2.27 0.75 18.26
CA ALA A 255 1.84 2.09 17.87
C ALA A 255 2.21 2.48 16.43
N PHE A 256 3.02 1.69 15.72
CA PHE A 256 3.51 2.00 14.37
C PHE A 256 3.64 0.75 13.50
N ASP A 257 2.92 0.64 12.39
CA ASP A 257 3.35 -0.22 11.27
C ASP A 257 4.57 0.45 10.60
N GLU A 258 5.71 -0.21 10.46
CA GLU A 258 6.96 0.38 9.94
C GLU A 258 7.04 0.40 8.41
N PRO A 259 7.64 1.45 7.81
CA PRO A 259 7.63 1.62 6.36
C PRO A 259 8.53 0.60 5.65
N LEU A 260 8.07 0.14 4.48
CA LEU A 260 8.89 -0.63 3.54
C LEU A 260 9.34 0.27 2.37
N THR A 261 10.56 0.07 1.91
CA THR A 261 11.05 0.66 0.65
C THR A 261 10.39 -0.02 -0.55
N MET A 262 10.35 0.67 -1.70
CA MET A 262 9.81 0.09 -2.94
C MET A 262 10.45 -1.27 -3.29
N ASN A 263 11.75 -1.42 -3.05
CA ASN A 263 12.47 -2.66 -3.34
C ASN A 263 12.09 -3.82 -2.40
N GLU A 264 11.77 -3.53 -1.14
CA GLU A 264 11.27 -4.55 -0.19
C GLU A 264 9.83 -4.94 -0.52
N VAL A 265 8.98 -3.97 -0.86
CA VAL A 265 7.61 -4.25 -1.33
C VAL A 265 7.62 -5.06 -2.63
N LEU A 266 8.48 -4.73 -3.60
CA LEU A 266 8.65 -5.51 -4.82
C LEU A 266 9.20 -6.92 -4.55
N ALA A 267 10.02 -7.11 -3.52
CA ALA A 267 10.48 -8.44 -3.11
C ALA A 267 9.36 -9.30 -2.48
N ILE A 268 8.28 -8.67 -2.00
CA ILE A 268 7.10 -9.34 -1.41
C ILE A 268 6.00 -9.50 -2.47
N GLY A 269 5.46 -8.40 -2.99
CA GLY A 269 4.37 -8.40 -3.98
C GLY A 269 4.80 -8.90 -5.36
N GLY A 270 6.07 -8.73 -5.74
CA GLY A 270 6.61 -9.22 -7.00
C GLY A 270 6.63 -10.75 -7.13
N ILE A 271 6.45 -11.49 -6.03
CA ILE A 271 6.22 -12.95 -6.05
C ILE A 271 4.99 -13.32 -6.90
N PHE A 272 4.02 -12.41 -6.99
CA PHE A 272 2.74 -12.60 -7.65
C PHE A 272 2.68 -11.94 -9.03
N ILE A 273 3.76 -11.32 -9.51
CA ILE A 273 3.82 -10.61 -10.81
C ILE A 273 4.52 -11.49 -11.85
N VAL A 274 3.85 -11.72 -12.99
CA VAL A 274 4.35 -12.61 -14.07
C VAL A 274 4.98 -11.82 -15.22
N SER A 275 4.35 -10.73 -15.68
CA SER A 275 4.84 -9.88 -16.78
C SER A 275 4.22 -8.49 -16.82
#